data_AF-A0A519DPE8-F1
#
_entry.id   AF-A0A519DPE8-F1
#
_cell.length_a   1.000
_cell.length_b   1.000
_cell.length_c   1.000
_cell.angle_alpha   90.00
_cell.angle_beta   90.00
_cell.angle_gamma   90.00
#
_symmetry.space_group_name_H-M   'P 1'
#
loop_
_entity.id
_entity.type
_entity.pdbx_description
1 polymer ?
#
loop_
_entity_poly.entity_id
_entity_poly.type
_entity_poly.pdbx_seq_one_letter_code
_entity_poly.pdbx_strand_id
1 'polypeptide(L)'
;MSEETVRTHEVFKGTIEVMLEDGILNREEKRLIIKLSNQLKLEPEEPALIYRAIQDGTEIEGGREMATAERLRVFERVYEVALLNESLSRDEYRVVAHLRNNLHISDKEFEDIETHLKKIVKERFEDKMVDKMLSTLKDSVSLVGSLFDNIRTKTV
;
A
#
# COMPACT_ATOMS: atom_id res chain seq x y z
N MET A 1 -25.82 -2.93 8.23
CA MET A 1 -24.35 -2.97 8.25
C MET A 1 -23.90 -1.68 7.61
N SER A 2 -23.40 -0.71 8.39
CA SER A 2 -22.73 0.46 7.82
C SER A 2 -21.54 -0.05 7.01
N GLU A 3 -21.41 0.36 5.76
CA GLU A 3 -20.13 0.18 5.06
C GLU A 3 -19.06 0.81 5.94
N GLU A 4 -18.05 0.04 6.30
CA GLU A 4 -16.94 0.52 7.10
C GLU A 4 -16.19 1.58 6.28
N THR A 5 -16.29 2.83 6.73
CA THR A 5 -15.78 3.97 6.00
C THR A 5 -14.26 4.03 6.13
N VAL A 6 -13.56 3.94 5.00
CA VAL A 6 -12.10 4.01 4.98
C VAL A 6 -11.63 5.46 5.11
N ARG A 7 -10.84 5.76 6.14
CA ARG A 7 -10.30 7.12 6.40
C ARG A 7 -8.81 7.22 6.07
N THR A 8 -8.36 8.40 5.66
CA THR A 8 -6.95 8.62 5.26
C THR A 8 -5.95 8.38 6.39
N HIS A 9 -6.27 8.81 7.62
CA HIS A 9 -5.37 8.65 8.77
C HIS A 9 -5.18 7.19 9.15
N GLU A 10 -6.27 6.41 9.17
CA GLU A 10 -6.25 4.98 9.47
C GLU A 10 -5.38 4.21 8.46
N VAL A 11 -5.58 4.47 7.16
CA VAL A 11 -4.78 3.84 6.11
C VAL A 11 -3.31 4.20 6.23
N PHE A 12 -3.01 5.47 6.47
CA PHE A 12 -1.62 5.92 6.65
C PHE A 12 -0.98 5.28 7.88
N LYS A 13 -1.65 5.32 9.03
CA LYS A 13 -1.18 4.73 10.29
C LYS A 13 -0.91 3.24 10.14
N GLY A 14 -1.91 2.47 9.70
CA GLY A 14 -1.79 1.01 9.58
C GLY A 14 -0.73 0.59 8.58
N THR A 15 -0.46 1.41 7.56
CA THR A 15 0.63 1.13 6.61
C THR A 15 2.01 1.41 7.22
N ILE A 16 2.15 2.50 7.99
CA ILE A 16 3.40 2.84 8.68
C ILE A 16 3.72 1.87 9.81
N GLU A 17 2.72 1.42 10.56
CA GLU A 17 2.91 0.42 11.64
C GLU A 17 3.57 -0.86 11.11
N VAL A 18 3.21 -1.29 9.90
CA VAL A 18 3.80 -2.45 9.24
C VAL A 18 5.25 -2.18 8.82
N MET A 19 5.55 -0.98 8.32
CA MET A 19 6.92 -0.57 7.97
C MET A 19 7.82 -0.36 9.19
N LEU A 20 7.24 -0.10 10.35
CA LEU A 20 7.95 0.13 11.61
C LEU A 20 8.09 -1.13 12.46
N GLU A 21 7.76 -2.31 11.93
CA GLU A 21 7.85 -3.57 12.70
C GLU A 21 9.28 -3.83 13.23
N ASP A 22 10.31 -3.40 12.51
CA ASP A 22 11.72 -3.49 12.92
C ASP A 22 12.25 -2.23 13.64
N GLY A 23 11.41 -1.20 13.78
CA GLY A 23 11.72 0.09 14.40
C GLY A 23 12.56 1.05 13.55
N ILE A 24 12.91 0.74 12.29
CA ILE A 24 13.81 1.55 11.46
C ILE A 24 13.27 1.70 10.03
N LEU A 25 12.87 2.92 9.66
CA LEU A 25 12.52 3.21 8.27
C LEU A 25 13.75 3.32 7.36
N ASN A 26 13.87 2.37 6.45
CA ASN A 26 14.87 2.38 5.39
C ASN A 26 14.51 3.41 4.29
N ARG A 27 15.38 3.56 3.29
CA ARG A 27 15.22 4.56 2.23
C ARG A 27 13.96 4.35 1.38
N GLU A 28 13.64 3.09 1.10
CA GLU A 28 12.53 2.73 0.22
C GLU A 28 11.19 2.83 0.95
N GLU A 29 11.15 2.48 2.24
CA GLU A 29 9.98 2.73 3.11
C GLU A 29 9.70 4.23 3.23
N LYS A 30 10.72 5.07 3.46
CA LYS A 30 10.55 6.53 3.47
C LYS A 30 9.98 7.05 2.16
N ARG A 31 10.45 6.53 1.02
CA ARG A 31 9.92 6.90 -0.30
C ARG A 31 8.46 6.48 -0.44
N LEU A 32 8.09 5.30 0.03
CA LEU A 32 6.72 4.81 -0.01
C LEU A 32 5.80 5.62 0.91
N ILE A 33 6.26 5.99 2.11
CA ILE A 33 5.55 6.88 3.05
C ILE A 33 5.26 8.23 2.42
N ILE A 34 6.27 8.87 1.81
CA ILE A 34 6.09 10.15 1.11
C ILE A 34 5.08 9.99 -0.03
N LYS A 35 5.17 8.91 -0.82
CA LYS A 35 4.22 8.64 -1.89
C LYS A 35 2.79 8.47 -1.35
N LEU A 36 2.62 7.67 -0.30
CA LEU A 36 1.33 7.38 0.32
C LEU A 36 0.71 8.66 0.89
N SER A 37 1.47 9.45 1.65
CA SER A 37 1.03 10.76 2.18
C SER A 37 0.48 11.65 1.08
N ASN A 38 1.22 11.75 -0.04
CA ASN A 38 0.80 12.55 -1.20
C ASN A 38 -0.46 11.99 -1.89
N GLN A 39 -0.61 10.66 -1.99
CA GLN A 39 -1.80 10.06 -2.59
C GLN A 39 -3.05 10.22 -1.69
N LEU A 40 -2.87 10.13 -0.38
CA LEU A 40 -3.93 10.36 0.60
C LEU A 40 -4.27 11.85 0.75
N LYS A 41 -3.43 12.75 0.22
CA LYS A 41 -3.56 14.21 0.33
C LYS A 41 -3.60 14.65 1.78
N LEU A 42 -2.64 14.15 2.57
CA LEU A 42 -2.46 14.58 3.93
C LEU A 42 -1.91 16.00 3.96
N GLU A 43 -2.36 16.80 4.93
CA GLU A 43 -1.78 18.10 5.23
C GLU A 43 -0.33 17.95 5.74
N PRO A 44 0.54 18.95 5.54
CA PRO A 44 1.97 18.83 5.83
C PRO A 44 2.34 18.36 7.24
N GLU A 45 1.53 18.71 8.24
CA GLU A 45 1.71 18.35 9.65
C GLU A 45 1.19 16.95 10.01
N GLU A 46 0.22 16.42 9.27
CA GLU A 46 -0.48 15.18 9.60
C GLU A 46 0.46 13.96 9.64
N PRO A 47 1.39 13.75 8.68
CA PRO A 47 2.33 12.63 8.74
C PRO A 47 3.16 12.59 10.01
N ALA A 48 3.64 13.75 10.47
CA ALA A 48 4.46 13.85 11.67
C ALA A 48 3.64 13.63 12.96
N LEU A 49 2.37 14.02 12.96
CA LEU A 49 1.43 13.75 14.05
C LEU A 49 1.10 12.26 14.13
N ILE A 50 0.78 11.63 13.00
CA ILE A 50 0.51 10.18 12.94
C ILE A 50 1.72 9.37 13.39
N TYR A 51 2.92 9.75 12.92
CA TYR A 51 4.15 9.08 13.34
C TYR A 51 4.37 9.15 14.85
N ARG A 52 4.16 10.33 15.46
CA ARG A 52 4.22 10.49 16.93
C ARG A 52 3.17 9.63 17.62
N ALA A 53 1.93 9.61 17.12
CA ALA A 53 0.87 8.79 17.70
C ALA A 53 1.23 7.30 17.72
N ILE A 54 1.85 6.79 16.64
CA ILE A 54 2.36 5.42 16.57
C ILE A 54 3.44 5.17 17.63
N GLN A 55 4.41 6.09 17.78
CA GLN A 55 5.48 5.94 18.77
C GLN A 55 4.97 5.97 20.21
N ASP A 56 3.98 6.82 20.49
CA ASP A 56 3.39 7.00 21.81
C ASP A 56 2.33 5.93 22.13
N GLY A 57 1.98 5.07 21.16
CA GLY A 57 0.91 4.07 21.29
C GLY A 57 -0.46 4.69 21.49
N THR A 58 -0.68 5.90 20.97
CA THR A 58 -1.93 6.64 21.12
C THR A 58 -2.84 6.46 19.91
N GLU A 59 -4.15 6.53 20.14
CA GLU A 59 -5.11 6.54 19.05
C GLU A 59 -5.02 7.85 18.28
N ILE A 60 -5.16 7.77 16.96
CA ILE A 60 -5.34 8.94 16.13
C ILE A 60 -6.71 8.87 15.47
N GLU A 61 -7.53 9.85 15.78
CA GLU A 61 -8.81 10.05 15.14
C GLU A 61 -8.71 11.11 14.04
N GLY A 62 -9.56 10.99 13.04
CA GLY A 62 -9.68 11.97 11.98
C GLY A 62 -9.41 11.39 10.61
N GLY A 63 -8.83 12.22 9.76
CA GLY A 63 -8.73 11.94 8.34
C GLY A 63 -10.09 12.05 7.64
N ARG A 64 -10.01 12.33 6.34
CA ARG A 64 -11.18 12.39 5.47
C ARG A 64 -11.56 10.99 5.00
N GLU A 65 -12.83 10.84 4.72
CA GLU A 65 -13.37 9.63 4.12
C GLU A 65 -12.92 9.53 2.65
N MET A 66 -12.63 8.31 2.21
CA MET A 66 -12.22 8.04 0.83
C MET A 66 -13.32 7.35 0.05
N ALA A 67 -13.66 7.89 -1.11
CA ALA A 67 -14.54 7.22 -2.06
C ALA A 67 -13.83 6.00 -2.69
N THR A 68 -14.59 5.01 -3.14
CA THR A 68 -14.04 3.78 -3.75
C THR A 68 -13.01 4.05 -4.85
N ALA A 69 -13.34 4.94 -5.78
CA ALA A 69 -12.44 5.28 -6.88
C ALA A 69 -11.11 5.91 -6.40
N GLU A 70 -11.13 6.58 -5.26
CA GLU A 70 -9.91 7.11 -4.65
C GLU A 70 -9.07 6.01 -4.00
N ARG A 71 -9.71 5.08 -3.27
CA ARG A 71 -9.01 3.94 -2.66
C ARG A 71 -8.24 3.13 -3.71
N LEU A 72 -8.90 2.83 -4.83
CA LEU A 72 -8.29 2.10 -5.96
C LEU A 72 -7.08 2.86 -6.54
N ARG A 73 -7.22 4.18 -6.75
CA ARG A 73 -6.12 5.01 -7.25
C ARG A 73 -4.95 5.08 -6.28
N VAL A 74 -5.22 5.24 -4.98
CA VAL A 74 -4.17 5.28 -3.95
C VAL A 74 -3.40 3.96 -3.97
N PHE A 75 -4.11 2.83 -3.93
CA PHE A 75 -3.51 1.50 -3.95
C PHE A 75 -2.62 1.31 -5.18
N GLU A 76 -3.16 1.52 -6.37
CA GLU A 76 -2.43 1.35 -7.63
C GLU A 76 -1.16 2.20 -7.69
N ARG A 77 -1.22 3.46 -7.26
CA ARG A 77 -0.07 4.39 -7.32
C ARG A 77 1.02 4.08 -6.32
N VAL A 78 0.68 3.50 -5.18
CA VAL A 78 1.65 3.06 -4.19
C VAL A 78 2.26 1.73 -4.63
N TYR A 79 1.44 0.83 -5.17
CA TYR A 79 1.89 -0.45 -5.70
C TYR A 79 2.83 -0.28 -6.91
N GLU A 80 2.53 0.64 -7.83
CA GLU A 80 3.42 1.03 -8.93
C GLU A 80 4.82 1.41 -8.44
N VAL A 81 4.91 2.19 -7.35
CA VAL A 81 6.20 2.60 -6.76
C VAL A 81 6.95 1.42 -6.16
N ALA A 82 6.23 0.51 -5.49
CA ALA A 82 6.82 -0.71 -4.94
C ALA A 82 7.38 -1.61 -6.06
N LEU A 83 6.66 -1.77 -7.18
CA LEU A 83 7.08 -2.58 -8.34
C LEU A 83 8.30 -2.01 -9.06
N LEU A 84 8.49 -0.68 -9.03
CA LEU A 84 9.65 -0.01 -9.62
C LEU A 84 10.93 -0.15 -8.79
N ASN A 85 10.84 -0.69 -7.58
CA ASN A 85 12.01 -0.87 -6.75
C ASN A 85 12.87 -2.04 -7.26
N GLU A 86 14.19 -1.87 -7.28
CA GLU A 86 15.10 -2.85 -7.89
C GLU A 86 15.14 -4.18 -7.15
N SER A 87 14.70 -4.20 -5.89
CA SER A 87 14.61 -5.39 -5.05
C SER A 87 13.36 -5.34 -4.17
N LEU A 88 12.25 -5.89 -4.65
CA LEU A 88 11.08 -6.11 -3.80
C LEU A 88 11.38 -7.17 -2.73
N SER A 89 11.34 -6.78 -1.47
CA SER A 89 11.52 -7.67 -0.32
C SER A 89 10.19 -8.26 0.14
N ARG A 90 10.24 -9.33 0.95
CA ARG A 90 9.04 -9.89 1.59
C ARG A 90 8.31 -8.86 2.45
N ASP A 91 9.05 -7.91 3.03
CA ASP A 91 8.48 -6.88 3.90
C ASP A 91 7.76 -5.82 3.08
N GLU A 92 8.25 -5.47 1.88
CA GLU A 92 7.51 -4.59 0.97
C GLU A 92 6.22 -5.24 0.47
N TYR A 93 6.21 -6.57 0.25
CA TYR A 93 4.96 -7.27 -0.07
C TYR A 93 3.98 -7.34 1.09
N ARG A 94 4.47 -7.41 2.34
CA ARG A 94 3.61 -7.27 3.53
C ARG A 94 2.95 -5.91 3.56
N VAL A 95 3.72 -4.84 3.34
CA VAL A 95 3.20 -3.48 3.27
C VAL A 95 2.11 -3.36 2.21
N VAL A 96 2.31 -3.90 0.99
CA VAL A 96 1.29 -3.88 -0.07
C VAL A 96 0.04 -4.68 0.34
N ALA A 97 0.21 -5.86 0.96
CA ALA A 97 -0.92 -6.66 1.44
C ALA A 97 -1.74 -5.96 2.53
N HIS A 98 -1.06 -5.29 3.48
CA HIS A 98 -1.71 -4.50 4.51
C HIS A 98 -2.40 -3.26 3.94
N LEU A 99 -1.76 -2.57 2.99
CA LEU A 99 -2.38 -1.43 2.31
C LEU A 99 -3.64 -1.86 1.55
N ARG A 100 -3.60 -3.02 0.88
CA ARG A 100 -4.76 -3.63 0.20
C ARG A 100 -5.92 -3.84 1.19
N ASN A 101 -5.60 -4.41 2.35
CA ASN A 101 -6.56 -4.64 3.43
C ASN A 101 -7.15 -3.32 3.92
N ASN A 102 -6.33 -2.34 4.31
CA ASN A 102 -6.79 -1.08 4.87
C ASN A 102 -7.61 -0.24 3.87
N LEU A 103 -7.40 -0.44 2.57
CA LEU A 103 -8.18 0.22 1.52
C LEU A 103 -9.45 -0.53 1.11
N HIS A 104 -9.73 -1.69 1.73
CA HIS A 104 -10.86 -2.57 1.40
C HIS A 104 -10.91 -2.95 -0.09
N ILE A 105 -9.75 -3.30 -0.67
CA ILE A 105 -9.64 -3.70 -2.08
C ILE A 105 -9.98 -5.19 -2.22
N SER A 106 -11.06 -5.49 -2.92
CA SER A 106 -11.51 -6.86 -3.22
C SER A 106 -10.54 -7.61 -4.15
N ASP A 107 -10.68 -8.93 -4.24
CA ASP A 107 -9.86 -9.77 -5.15
C ASP A 107 -10.02 -9.33 -6.61
N LYS A 108 -11.25 -9.06 -7.04
CA LYS A 108 -11.52 -8.59 -8.41
C LYS A 108 -10.87 -7.23 -8.70
N GLU A 109 -11.00 -6.28 -7.77
CA GLU A 109 -10.39 -4.96 -7.92
C GLU A 109 -8.85 -5.07 -7.95
N PHE A 110 -8.28 -5.97 -7.15
CA PHE A 110 -6.84 -6.22 -7.16
C PHE A 110 -6.38 -6.81 -8.50
N GLU A 111 -7.08 -7.82 -9.04
CA GLU A 111 -6.80 -8.40 -10.37
C GLU A 111 -6.90 -7.36 -11.50
N ASP A 112 -7.90 -6.47 -11.44
CA ASP A 112 -8.09 -5.38 -12.41
C ASP A 112 -6.91 -4.39 -12.36
N ILE A 113 -6.47 -4.00 -11.17
CA ILE A 113 -5.31 -3.12 -10.96
C ILE A 113 -4.03 -3.77 -11.48
N GLU A 114 -3.80 -5.05 -11.18
CA GLU A 114 -2.63 -5.77 -11.70
C GLU A 114 -2.61 -5.83 -13.22
N THR A 115 -3.76 -6.09 -13.83
CA THR A 115 -3.90 -6.13 -15.29
C THR A 115 -3.57 -4.76 -15.90
N HIS A 116 -4.04 -3.69 -15.25
CA HIS A 116 -3.72 -2.34 -15.69
C HIS A 116 -2.23 -1.98 -15.50
N LEU A 117 -1.62 -2.35 -14.37
CA LEU A 117 -0.18 -2.17 -14.14
C LEU A 117 0.66 -2.95 -15.16
N LYS A 118 0.30 -4.20 -15.51
CA LYS A 118 0.96 -4.98 -16.58
C LYS A 118 0.96 -4.22 -17.91
N LYS A 119 -0.17 -3.57 -18.24
CA LYS A 119 -0.31 -2.78 -19.47
C LYS A 119 0.57 -1.53 -19.43
N ILE A 120 0.53 -0.76 -18.34
CA ILE A 120 1.37 0.44 -18.15
C ILE A 120 2.85 0.10 -18.28
N VAL A 121 3.29 -0.99 -17.64
CA VAL A 121 4.68 -1.44 -17.68
C VAL A 121 5.12 -1.71 -19.11
N LYS A 122 4.33 -2.47 -19.87
CA LYS A 122 4.62 -2.79 -21.28
C LYS A 122 4.64 -1.56 -22.19
N GLU A 123 3.86 -0.52 -21.88
CA GLU A 123 3.74 0.68 -22.72
C GLU A 123 4.82 1.73 -22.42
N ARG A 124 5.35 1.78 -21.20
CA ARG A 124 6.19 2.90 -20.74
C ARG A 124 7.67 2.59 -20.56
N PHE A 125 8.07 1.31 -20.57
CA PHE A 125 9.44 0.90 -20.25
C PHE A 125 10.07 0.11 -21.39
N GLU A 126 11.41 0.08 -21.42
CA GLU A 126 12.19 -0.71 -22.37
C GLU A 126 12.09 -2.22 -22.08
N ASP A 127 12.22 -3.07 -23.11
CA ASP A 127 12.01 -4.53 -23.04
C ASP A 127 12.70 -5.21 -21.84
N LYS A 128 13.96 -4.85 -21.56
CA LYS A 128 14.71 -5.44 -20.42
C LYS A 128 14.11 -5.11 -19.05
N MET A 129 13.54 -3.92 -18.89
CA MET A 129 12.87 -3.52 -17.64
C MET A 129 11.47 -4.13 -17.56
N VAL A 130 10.79 -4.22 -18.71
CA VAL A 130 9.45 -4.85 -18.81
C VAL A 130 9.49 -6.29 -18.31
N ASP A 131 10.43 -7.10 -18.78
CA ASP A 131 10.53 -8.51 -18.38
C ASP A 131 10.74 -8.67 -16.86
N LYS A 132 11.63 -7.86 -16.28
CA LYS A 132 11.87 -7.84 -14.83
C LYS A 132 10.60 -7.46 -14.07
N MET A 133 9.96 -6.34 -14.44
CA MET A 133 8.77 -5.85 -13.76
C MET A 133 7.57 -6.80 -13.89
N LEU A 134 7.38 -7.43 -15.05
CA LEU A 134 6.33 -8.42 -15.25
C LEU A 134 6.58 -9.69 -14.41
N SER A 135 7.84 -10.13 -14.28
CA SER A 135 8.20 -11.23 -13.39
C SER A 135 7.86 -10.86 -11.94
N THR A 136 8.32 -9.69 -11.49
CA THR A 136 8.05 -9.20 -10.13
C THR A 136 6.56 -9.07 -9.85
N LEU A 137 5.79 -8.55 -10.81
CA LEU A 137 4.33 -8.45 -10.68
C LEU A 137 3.69 -9.84 -10.58
N LYS A 138 4.13 -10.81 -11.39
CA LYS A 138 3.65 -12.20 -11.30
C LYS A 138 3.94 -12.83 -9.94
N ASP A 139 5.15 -12.65 -9.41
CA ASP A 139 5.54 -13.18 -8.09
C ASP A 139 4.73 -12.52 -6.97
N SER A 140 4.45 -11.22 -7.11
CA SER A 140 3.69 -10.46 -6.14
C SER A 140 2.24 -10.88 -6.02
N VAL A 141 1.57 -11.29 -7.12
CA VAL A 141 0.17 -11.79 -7.07
C VAL A 141 0.04 -12.94 -6.09
N SER A 142 0.94 -13.91 -6.22
CA SER A 142 0.95 -15.12 -5.39
C SER A 142 1.25 -14.79 -3.93
N LEU A 143 2.29 -13.98 -3.70
CA LEU A 143 2.74 -13.67 -2.35
C LEU A 143 1.77 -12.73 -1.63
N VAL A 144 1.34 -11.64 -2.26
CA VAL A 144 0.38 -10.68 -1.69
C VAL A 144 -0.96 -11.37 -1.43
N GLY A 145 -1.44 -12.23 -2.34
CA GLY A 145 -2.63 -13.06 -2.11
C GLY A 145 -2.49 -13.90 -0.84
N SER A 146 -1.39 -14.66 -0.72
CA SER A 146 -1.15 -15.50 0.47
C SER A 146 -1.02 -14.69 1.78
N LEU A 147 -0.38 -13.52 1.75
CA LEU A 147 -0.25 -12.64 2.91
C LEU A 147 -1.60 -12.03 3.28
N PHE A 148 -2.39 -11.64 2.29
CA PHE A 148 -3.73 -11.07 2.47
C PHE A 148 -4.69 -12.07 3.10
N ASP A 149 -4.68 -13.33 2.67
CA ASP A 149 -5.50 -14.39 3.27
C ASP A 149 -5.12 -14.64 4.75
N ASN A 150 -3.83 -14.58 5.07
CA ASN A 150 -3.34 -14.68 6.44
C ASN A 150 -3.75 -13.49 7.32
N ILE A 151 -3.86 -12.29 6.75
CA ILE A 151 -4.35 -11.10 7.47
C ILE A 151 -5.84 -11.29 7.79
N ARG A 152 -6.65 -11.68 6.80
CA ARG A 152 -8.10 -11.89 6.97
C ARG A 152 -8.43 -12.98 7.99
N THR A 153 -7.66 -14.06 8.04
CA THR A 153 -7.89 -15.18 8.97
C THR A 153 -7.53 -14.86 10.41
N LYS A 154 -6.65 -13.87 10.66
CA LYS A 154 -6.33 -13.40 12.02
C LYS A 154 -7.36 -12.43 12.61
N THR A 155 -8.25 -11.87 11.79
CA THR A 155 -9.30 -10.94 12.22
C THR A 155 -10.62 -11.64 12.61
N VAL A 156 -10.61 -12.98 12.75
CA VAL A 156 -11.78 -13.81 13.12
C VAL A 156 -11.62 -14.44 14.49
#